data_AF-A0A2V9DDX3-F1
#
_entry.id   AF-A0A2V9DDX3-F1
#
_cell.length_a   1.000
_cell.length_b   1.000
_cell.length_c   1.000
_cell.angle_alpha   90.00
_cell.angle_beta   90.00
_cell.angle_gamma   90.00
#
_symmetry.space_group_name_H-M   'P 1'
#
loop_
_entity.id
_entity.type
_entity.pdbx_description
1 polymer ?
#
loop_
_entity_poly.entity_id
_entity_poly.type
_entity_poly.pdbx_seq_one_letter_code
_entity_poly.pdbx_strand_id
1 'polypeptide(L)'
;MAAKEKPAGGVPAASGESSKVDEPAIFVRGARGKDSNPVNPTTGKKPEPPKKPEFERSLARLEEVAKKLENANLSLDEAMKLFEEGVQLSRDCQKQLEEAEGRVEILLKMADGKMAAEPFEPEAEEES
;
A
#
# COMPACT_ATOMS: atom_id res chain seq x y z
N MET A 1 -2.38 39.12 48.06
CA MET A 1 -1.74 37.93 47.47
C MET A 1 -1.38 36.99 48.60
N ALA A 2 -2.17 35.94 48.80
CA ALA A 2 -1.96 34.94 49.85
C ALA A 2 -2.14 33.55 49.22
N ALA A 3 -1.23 32.65 49.58
CA ALA A 3 -1.07 31.30 49.06
C ALA A 3 -2.29 30.41 49.34
N LYS A 4 -2.58 29.51 48.39
CA LYS A 4 -3.34 28.28 48.64
C LYS A 4 -2.59 27.11 48.04
N GLU A 5 -1.97 26.33 48.91
CA GLU A 5 -1.51 24.98 48.65
C GLU A 5 -2.65 24.09 48.15
N LYS A 6 -2.36 23.20 47.21
CA LYS A 6 -3.20 22.03 46.91
C LYS A 6 -2.43 20.76 47.31
N PRO A 7 -3.05 19.82 48.04
CA PRO A 7 -2.36 18.68 48.61
C PRO A 7 -2.19 17.53 47.61
N ALA A 8 -1.12 16.77 47.86
CA ALA A 8 -0.85 15.46 47.28
C ALA A 8 -1.93 14.43 47.63
N GLY A 9 -2.21 13.53 46.70
CA GLY A 9 -3.15 12.42 46.90
C GLY A 9 -2.99 11.31 45.87
N GLY A 10 -2.14 10.33 46.20
CA GLY A 10 -2.37 8.88 46.10
C GLY A 10 -2.94 8.25 44.82
N VAL A 11 -2.11 7.40 44.20
CA VAL A 11 -2.44 6.33 43.24
C VAL A 11 -3.35 5.24 43.86
N PRO A 12 -4.03 4.37 43.06
CA PRO A 12 -3.35 3.11 42.72
C PRO A 12 -3.62 2.56 41.31
N ALA A 13 -2.70 1.71 40.91
CA ALA A 13 -2.72 0.83 39.76
C ALA A 13 -3.93 -0.11 39.74
N ALA A 14 -4.48 -0.35 38.54
CA ALA A 14 -5.30 -1.52 38.26
C ALA A 14 -4.58 -2.35 37.20
N SER A 15 -3.87 -3.38 37.69
CA SER A 15 -3.38 -4.49 36.90
C SER A 15 -4.56 -5.44 36.69
N GLY A 16 -5.02 -5.59 35.45
CA GLY A 16 -6.06 -6.54 35.06
C GLY A 16 -5.43 -7.81 34.51
N GLU A 17 -5.49 -8.86 35.32
CA GLU A 17 -4.88 -10.16 35.13
C GLU A 17 -5.76 -11.09 34.26
N SER A 18 -5.10 -11.87 33.40
CA SER A 18 -5.42 -13.21 32.91
C SER A 18 -6.88 -13.59 32.62
N SER A 19 -7.19 -13.81 31.34
CA SER A 19 -8.23 -14.76 30.92
C SER A 19 -7.61 -15.78 29.97
N LYS A 20 -7.02 -16.80 30.58
CA LYS A 20 -6.50 -18.00 29.94
C LYS A 20 -7.69 -18.91 29.66
N VAL A 21 -8.05 -19.06 28.39
CA VAL A 21 -9.07 -20.01 27.97
C VAL A 21 -8.35 -21.32 27.64
N ASP A 22 -8.48 -22.29 28.54
CA ASP A 22 -8.02 -23.67 28.36
C ASP A 22 -8.93 -24.38 27.34
N GLU A 23 -8.44 -24.63 26.13
CA GLU A 23 -9.07 -25.54 25.18
C GLU A 23 -8.67 -27.00 25.48
N PRO A 24 -9.60 -27.96 25.53
CA PRO A 24 -9.27 -29.37 25.73
C PRO A 24 -8.77 -30.02 24.44
N ALA A 25 -7.53 -30.50 24.47
CA ALA A 25 -6.95 -31.34 23.43
C ALA A 25 -7.65 -32.71 23.38
N ILE A 26 -8.50 -32.92 22.37
CA ILE A 26 -9.02 -34.24 22.02
C ILE A 26 -8.08 -34.96 21.03
N PHE A 27 -7.58 -36.09 21.51
CA PHE A 27 -6.71 -37.05 20.86
C PHE A 27 -7.48 -37.94 19.87
N VAL A 28 -7.01 -38.09 18.62
CA VAL A 28 -7.21 -39.32 17.84
C VAL A 28 -5.97 -39.62 16.98
N ARG A 29 -5.51 -40.88 17.11
CA ARG A 29 -4.32 -41.50 16.54
C ARG A 29 -4.69 -42.41 15.36
N GLY A 30 -3.83 -42.46 14.32
CA GLY A 30 -3.75 -43.53 13.30
C GLY A 30 -4.08 -43.05 11.88
N ALA A 31 -3.54 -43.58 10.78
CA ALA A 31 -2.62 -44.68 10.52
C ALA A 31 -2.03 -44.53 9.08
N ARG A 32 -1.06 -45.39 8.76
CA ARG A 32 -0.20 -45.47 7.55
C ARG A 32 -0.93 -45.86 6.25
N GLY A 33 -0.39 -45.36 5.13
CA GLY A 33 -0.47 -45.88 3.74
C GLY A 33 -0.06 -44.73 2.80
N LYS A 34 1.13 -44.62 2.22
CA LYS A 34 1.98 -45.50 1.40
C LYS A 34 1.45 -45.74 -0.02
N ASP A 35 1.23 -44.63 -0.74
CA ASP A 35 1.18 -44.63 -2.22
C ASP A 35 2.37 -43.84 -2.74
N SER A 36 3.29 -44.57 -3.34
CA SER A 36 4.52 -44.08 -3.94
C SER A 36 4.31 -43.73 -5.42
N ASN A 37 4.61 -42.47 -5.76
CA ASN A 37 5.23 -41.96 -7.03
C ASN A 37 4.39 -42.04 -8.35
N PRO A 38 4.71 -41.32 -9.46
CA PRO A 38 5.76 -40.30 -9.68
C PRO A 38 5.39 -38.99 -10.42
N VAL A 39 6.36 -38.06 -10.34
CA VAL A 39 6.80 -37.03 -11.31
C VAL A 39 5.89 -35.85 -11.68
N ASN A 40 6.26 -34.67 -11.18
CA ASN A 40 6.66 -33.56 -12.05
C ASN A 40 7.61 -32.61 -11.29
N PRO A 41 8.86 -32.35 -11.78
CA PRO A 41 9.74 -31.39 -11.13
C PRO A 41 9.35 -29.97 -11.58
N THR A 42 8.45 -29.32 -10.85
CA THR A 42 8.28 -27.87 -10.98
C THR A 42 8.96 -27.20 -9.79
N THR A 43 10.27 -27.03 -9.98
CA THR A 43 11.03 -25.83 -9.60
C THR A 43 10.60 -25.13 -8.30
N GLY A 44 11.35 -25.42 -7.23
CA GLY A 44 11.42 -24.54 -6.07
C GLY A 44 11.95 -23.17 -6.48
N LYS A 45 11.05 -22.20 -6.66
CA LYS A 45 11.36 -20.78 -6.50
C LYS A 45 11.00 -20.40 -5.06
N LYS A 46 12.04 -20.28 -4.23
CA LYS A 46 12.04 -19.53 -2.97
C LYS A 46 11.21 -18.25 -3.16
N PRO A 47 10.27 -17.89 -2.26
CA PRO A 47 9.52 -16.65 -2.39
C PRO A 47 10.52 -15.50 -2.26
N GLU A 48 10.86 -14.86 -3.37
CA GLU A 48 11.53 -13.57 -3.36
C GLU A 48 10.57 -12.56 -2.71
N PRO A 49 11.08 -11.65 -1.87
CA PRO A 49 10.23 -10.71 -1.15
C PRO A 49 9.41 -9.90 -2.16
N PRO A 50 8.15 -9.57 -1.85
CA PRO A 50 7.27 -8.85 -2.76
C PRO A 50 7.99 -7.57 -3.22
N LYS A 51 8.22 -7.45 -4.52
CA LYS A 51 8.70 -6.20 -5.12
C LYS A 51 7.72 -5.12 -4.70
N LYS A 52 8.19 -4.18 -3.86
CA LYS A 52 7.42 -2.98 -3.51
C LYS A 52 6.89 -2.35 -4.80
N PRO A 53 5.65 -1.85 -4.83
CA PRO A 53 5.10 -1.26 -6.04
C PRO A 53 6.02 -0.13 -6.52
N GLU A 54 6.11 0.05 -7.84
CA GLU A 54 7.07 0.99 -8.44
C GLU A 54 6.93 2.41 -7.87
N PHE A 55 5.70 2.83 -7.55
CA PHE A 55 5.41 4.11 -6.90
C PHE A 55 6.17 4.30 -5.58
N GLU A 56 6.01 3.37 -4.64
CA GLU A 56 6.66 3.41 -3.33
C GLU A 56 8.18 3.45 -3.46
N ARG A 57 8.71 2.79 -4.51
CA ARG A 57 10.14 2.76 -4.80
C ARG A 57 10.63 4.11 -5.34
N SER A 58 9.92 4.70 -6.28
CA SER A 58 10.23 6.03 -6.83
C SER A 58 10.08 7.12 -5.78
N LEU A 59 9.05 7.05 -4.94
CA LEU A 59 8.81 7.98 -3.84
C LEU A 59 9.93 7.90 -2.80
N ALA A 60 10.28 6.69 -2.33
CA ALA A 60 11.39 6.50 -1.39
C ALA A 60 12.71 7.04 -1.96
N ARG A 61 12.96 6.85 -3.26
CA ARG A 61 14.14 7.39 -3.90
C ARG A 61 14.12 8.91 -3.98
N LEU A 62 12.97 9.51 -4.29
CA LEU A 62 12.82 10.96 -4.33
C LEU A 62 13.10 11.59 -2.96
N GLU A 63 12.64 10.96 -1.88
CA GLU A 63 12.94 11.40 -0.51
C GLU A 63 14.44 11.31 -0.19
N GLU A 64 15.13 10.25 -0.63
CA GLU A 64 16.59 10.15 -0.48
C GLU A 64 17.32 11.26 -1.24
N VAL A 65 16.88 11.55 -2.47
CA VAL A 65 17.44 12.61 -3.30
C VAL A 65 17.25 13.98 -2.63
N ALA A 66 16.04 14.27 -2.14
CA ALA A 66 15.74 15.51 -1.42
C ALA A 66 16.65 15.67 -0.19
N LYS A 67 16.79 14.62 0.63
CA LYS A 67 17.70 14.61 1.79
C LYS A 67 19.16 14.87 1.41
N LYS A 68 19.62 14.35 0.28
CA LYS A 68 21.00 14.60 -0.20
C LYS A 68 21.19 16.03 -0.67
N LEU A 69 20.19 16.63 -1.31
CA LEU A 69 20.21 18.02 -1.76
C LEU A 69 20.25 19.03 -0.60
N GLU A 70 19.75 18.65 0.59
CA GLU A 70 19.85 19.47 1.80
C GLU A 70 21.28 19.54 2.38
N ASN A 71 22.22 18.74 1.87
CA ASN A 71 23.60 18.73 2.37
C ASN A 71 24.40 19.94 1.88
N ALA A 72 24.86 20.78 2.80
CA ALA A 72 25.65 21.98 2.51
C ALA A 72 27.05 21.71 1.88
N ASN A 73 27.56 20.48 1.99
CA ASN A 73 28.86 20.08 1.43
C ASN A 73 28.74 19.41 0.04
N LEU A 74 27.57 19.42 -0.57
CA LEU A 74 27.34 18.83 -1.89
C LEU A 74 28.00 19.68 -2.98
N SER A 75 28.73 19.05 -3.90
CA SER A 75 29.30 19.77 -5.04
C SER A 75 28.21 20.18 -6.03
N LEU A 76 28.47 21.23 -6.82
CA LEU A 76 27.49 21.73 -7.80
C LEU A 76 27.13 20.67 -8.85
N ASP A 77 28.11 19.89 -9.32
CA ASP A 77 27.88 18.83 -10.32
C ASP A 77 26.99 17.71 -9.76
N GLU A 78 27.21 17.31 -8.50
CA GLU A 78 26.37 16.33 -7.81
C GLU A 78 24.96 16.88 -7.53
N ALA A 79 24.85 18.15 -7.15
CA ALA A 79 23.56 18.82 -6.96
C ALA A 79 22.75 18.85 -8.24
N MET A 80 23.38 19.13 -9.38
CA MET A 80 22.71 19.12 -10.69
C MET A 80 22.19 17.72 -11.05
N LYS A 81 23.02 16.67 -10.87
CA LYS A 81 22.60 15.29 -11.14
C LYS A 81 21.44 14.84 -10.25
N LEU A 82 21.52 15.13 -8.95
CA LEU A 82 20.47 14.80 -7.99
C LEU A 82 19.19 15.59 -8.29
N PHE A 83 19.30 16.84 -8.70
CA PHE A 83 18.14 17.63 -9.10
C PHE A 83 17.45 17.05 -10.34
N GLU A 84 18.20 16.71 -11.39
CA GLU A 84 17.66 16.04 -12.59
C GLU A 84 16.97 14.71 -12.23
N GLU A 85 17.62 13.89 -11.39
CA GLU A 85 17.04 12.64 -10.90
C GLU A 85 15.73 12.90 -10.13
N GLY A 86 15.72 13.90 -9.23
CA GLY A 86 14.54 14.28 -8.45
C GLY A 86 13.38 14.74 -9.31
N VAL A 87 13.64 15.55 -10.35
CA VAL A 87 12.60 16.00 -11.30
C VAL A 87 12.01 14.80 -12.05
N GLN A 88 12.85 13.86 -12.49
CA GLN A 88 12.36 12.66 -13.18
C GLN A 88 11.49 11.80 -12.27
N LEU A 89 11.95 11.51 -11.04
CA LEU A 89 11.20 10.74 -10.06
C LEU A 89 9.86 11.39 -9.70
N SER A 90 9.82 12.72 -9.57
CA SER A 90 8.58 13.46 -9.32
C SER A 90 7.56 13.29 -10.45
N ARG A 91 8.02 13.34 -11.71
CA ARG A 91 7.16 13.10 -12.88
C ARG A 91 6.62 11.68 -12.91
N ASP A 92 7.48 10.70 -12.62
CA ASP A 92 7.08 9.30 -12.59
C ASP A 92 6.05 9.01 -11.49
N CYS A 93 6.17 9.69 -10.34
CA CYS A 93 5.17 9.61 -9.27
C CYS A 93 3.83 10.22 -9.70
N GLN A 94 3.85 11.42 -10.31
CA GLN A 94 2.64 12.07 -10.83
C GLN A 94 1.91 11.19 -11.85
N LYS A 95 2.64 10.65 -12.83
CA LYS A 95 2.06 9.78 -13.85
C LYS A 95 1.37 8.55 -13.24
N GLN A 96 1.99 7.92 -12.24
CA GLN A 96 1.39 6.76 -11.56
C GLN A 96 0.12 7.12 -10.79
N LEU A 97 0.08 8.31 -10.18
CA LEU A 97 -1.11 8.81 -9.51
C LEU A 97 -2.23 9.12 -10.51
N GLU A 98 -1.93 9.76 -11.64
CA GLU A 98 -2.89 10.02 -12.72
C GLU A 98 -3.49 8.72 -13.27
N GLU A 99 -2.66 7.69 -13.51
CA GLU A 99 -3.14 6.37 -13.94
C GLU A 99 -4.04 5.71 -12.89
N ALA A 100 -3.70 5.84 -11.61
CA ALA A 100 -4.51 5.30 -10.53
C ALA A 100 -5.86 6.04 -10.41
N GLU A 101 -5.85 7.37 -10.50
CA GLU A 101 -7.04 8.21 -10.47
C GLU A 101 -7.99 7.87 -11.62
N GLY A 102 -7.48 7.76 -12.85
CA GLY A 102 -8.30 7.38 -14.00
C GLY A 102 -8.93 5.98 -13.86
N ARG A 103 -8.20 5.02 -13.27
CA ARG A 103 -8.76 3.69 -12.98
C ARG A 103 -9.88 3.76 -11.95
N VAL A 104 -9.71 4.57 -10.89
CA VAL A 104 -10.74 4.79 -9.87
C VAL A 104 -11.97 5.44 -10.49
N GLU A 105 -11.80 6.45 -11.34
CA GLU A 105 -12.91 7.12 -12.01
C GLU A 105 -13.73 6.16 -12.89
N ILE A 106 -13.06 5.29 -13.65
CA ILE A 106 -13.73 4.26 -14.46
C ILE A 106 -14.51 3.30 -13.57
N LEU A 107 -13.91 2.82 -12.47
CA LEU A 107 -14.57 1.90 -11.53
C LEU A 107 -15.81 2.54 -10.89
N LEU A 108 -15.75 3.83 -10.52
CA LEU A 108 -16.90 4.56 -10.01
C LEU A 108 -18.00 4.68 -11.06
N LYS A 109 -17.67 5.07 -12.30
CA LYS A 109 -18.63 5.14 -13.42
C LYS A 109 -19.30 3.79 -13.71
N MET A 110 -18.56 2.69 -13.59
CA MET A 110 -19.08 1.33 -13.72
C MET A 110 -19.99 0.93 -12.55
N ALA A 111 -19.60 1.27 -11.32
CA ALA A 111 -20.37 0.97 -10.11
C ALA A 111 -21.67 1.77 -10.04
N ASP A 112 -21.68 3.01 -10.52
CA ASP A 112 -22.85 3.89 -10.58
C ASP A 112 -23.80 3.58 -11.76
N GLY A 113 -23.52 2.54 -12.57
CA GLY A 113 -24.44 2.05 -13.62
C GLY A 113 -24.73 3.05 -14.75
N LYS A 114 -23.92 4.11 -14.90
CA LYS A 114 -24.17 5.23 -15.82
C LYS A 114 -23.65 5.03 -17.24
N MET A 115 -23.68 3.79 -17.75
CA MET A 115 -23.76 3.60 -19.20
C MET A 115 -25.23 3.80 -19.61
N ALA A 116 -25.68 5.06 -19.59
CA ALA A 116 -26.92 5.39 -20.27
C ALA A 116 -26.67 5.21 -21.77
N ALA A 117 -27.33 4.22 -22.37
CA ALA A 117 -27.49 4.20 -23.81
C ALA A 117 -28.28 5.47 -24.16
N GLU A 118 -27.62 6.44 -24.76
CA GLU A 118 -28.31 7.56 -25.41
C GLU A 118 -29.30 6.93 -26.41
N PRO A 119 -30.61 7.22 -26.34
CA PRO A 119 -31.55 6.80 -27.36
C PRO A 119 -31.05 7.33 -28.70
N PHE A 120 -30.67 6.41 -29.59
CA PHE A 120 -30.34 6.74 -30.96
C PHE A 120 -31.64 7.23 -31.63
N GLU A 121 -31.76 8.54 -31.85
CA GLU A 121 -32.78 9.09 -32.74
C GLU A 121 -32.27 8.91 -34.17
N PRO A 122 -32.84 7.99 -34.98
CA PRO A 122 -32.51 7.99 -36.40
C PRO A 122 -32.99 9.31 -36.99
N GLU A 123 -32.06 10.13 -37.48
CA GLU A 123 -32.39 11.23 -38.39
C GLU A 123 -33.20 10.63 -39.53
N ALA A 124 -34.50 10.93 -39.52
CA ALA A 124 -35.40 10.56 -40.59
C ALA A 124 -34.87 11.23 -41.87
N GLU A 125 -34.57 10.39 -42.85
CA GLU A 125 -34.33 10.79 -44.23
C GLU A 125 -35.57 11.56 -44.72
N GLU A 126 -35.53 12.89 -44.63
CA GLU A 126 -36.44 13.77 -45.38
C GLU A 126 -35.95 13.80 -46.83
N GLU A 127 -36.41 12.81 -47.60
CA GLU A 127 -36.46 12.87 -49.05
C GLU A 127 -37.59 13.85 -49.44
N SER A 128 -37.25 15.08 -49.84
CA SER A 128 -38.02 15.87 -50.82
C SER A 128 -37.25 17.04 -51.40
#